data_AF-A0A2U9BFU5-F1
#
_entry.id   AF-A0A2U9BFU5-F1
#
_cell.length_a   1.000
_cell.length_b   1.000
_cell.length_c   1.000
_cell.angle_alpha   90.00
_cell.angle_beta   90.00
_cell.angle_gamma   90.00
#
_symmetry.space_group_name_H-M   'P 1'
#
loop_
_entity.id
_entity.type
_entity.pdbx_description
1 polymer ?
#
loop_
_entity_poly.entity_id
_entity_poly.type
_entity_poly.pdbx_seq_one_letter_code
_entity_poly.pdbx_strand_id
1 'polypeptide(L)'
;MSSQDALKNASTLASYSVLLQVLFRVLTFLLNAFTLRFVSKELIGVVNVRLTLLYSTLVFLSREAFRRACLSGGSGTSHSWRQVINLLWLTLPLGVCWAALLACVWLWLLEVPDPRSVPYYGPAVVLFALAGVQELLAEPLWVLAQAHMFVRLKVVAESLAMIAKCSMTVVLVVSAREWGLYIFSAAHLVYTGFLVLCYAIYFIRFLGSEEANKKSFPLNRVGDLLPCRAAGEPLVDWTLARLTWSFFKQSFLKQILTEGERYVMTFLNVLSFGDQGIYDIVNNLGSMVARFIFLPIEESFYIFFAKVLERGRAVKSQKQEDIAIAADVLECLLKLVLVIGLIITVFGYAFSHLALDIYGGSLLSSGTGPTLLRCYSCYVLLLAVNGITECFVFAAMSQAEVDKYNLVMLALSVSFLFLSYWLTWWAGSVGFILANCLNMGLRILHSLLYIHHYFQFSQWKPLRGLLPSPLLLLALAVSGVVTAVSESVFCCDSGWLLRLVHIAVGAVSLLGVLVAVLLTETRLIGFVRTQLLPQYRKKHT
;
A
#
# COMPACT_ATOMS: atom_id res chain seq x y z
N MET A 1 -9.12 17.40 -29.20
CA MET A 1 -9.63 16.03 -28.89
C MET A 1 -11.02 16.18 -28.28
N SER A 2 -12.04 15.52 -28.83
CA SER A 2 -13.39 15.51 -28.25
C SER A 2 -13.38 14.80 -26.90
N SER A 3 -14.14 15.29 -25.93
CA SER A 3 -14.27 14.71 -24.59
C SER A 3 -14.72 13.23 -24.62
N GLN A 4 -15.43 12.82 -25.67
CA GLN A 4 -15.84 11.42 -25.89
C GLN A 4 -14.69 10.53 -26.38
N ASP A 5 -13.78 11.03 -27.21
CA ASP A 5 -12.57 10.30 -27.62
C ASP A 5 -11.57 10.18 -26.47
N ALA A 6 -11.49 11.18 -25.61
CA ALA A 6 -10.70 11.13 -24.38
C ALA A 6 -11.24 10.05 -23.41
N LEU A 7 -12.56 9.92 -23.28
CA LEU A 7 -13.21 8.93 -22.41
C LEU A 7 -13.11 7.49 -22.96
N LYS A 8 -13.22 7.31 -24.28
CA LYS A 8 -13.10 6.00 -24.94
C LYS A 8 -11.66 5.49 -24.96
N ASN A 9 -10.69 6.40 -25.14
CA ASN A 9 -9.28 6.10 -24.94
C ASN A 9 -8.98 5.82 -23.46
N ALA A 10 -9.48 6.62 -22.52
CA ALA A 10 -9.24 6.41 -21.08
C ALA A 10 -9.75 5.04 -20.59
N SER A 11 -10.94 4.60 -21.01
CA SER A 11 -11.51 3.30 -20.60
C SER A 11 -10.78 2.10 -21.20
N THR A 12 -10.42 2.14 -22.49
CA THR A 12 -9.65 1.07 -23.15
C THR A 12 -8.19 1.06 -22.68
N LEU A 13 -7.59 2.22 -22.40
CA LEU A 13 -6.27 2.31 -21.76
C LEU A 13 -6.30 1.78 -20.33
N ALA A 14 -7.34 2.08 -19.56
CA ALA A 14 -7.48 1.63 -18.18
C ALA A 14 -7.57 0.10 -18.12
N SER A 15 -8.35 -0.56 -18.97
CA SER A 15 -8.49 -2.02 -18.93
C SER A 15 -7.19 -2.75 -19.27
N TYR A 16 -6.47 -2.34 -20.32
CA TYR A 16 -5.17 -2.95 -20.68
C TYR A 16 -4.09 -2.65 -19.64
N SER A 17 -4.05 -1.41 -19.10
CA SER A 17 -3.06 -1.05 -18.07
C SER A 17 -3.31 -1.79 -16.76
N VAL A 18 -4.58 -1.99 -16.38
CA VAL A 18 -4.96 -2.77 -15.19
C VAL A 18 -4.57 -4.24 -15.36
N LEU A 19 -4.90 -4.87 -16.50
CA LEU A 19 -4.51 -6.26 -16.75
C LEU A 19 -3.00 -6.45 -16.70
N LEU A 20 -2.26 -5.54 -17.34
CA LEU A 20 -0.80 -5.56 -17.35
C LEU A 20 -0.21 -5.37 -15.95
N GLN A 21 -0.76 -4.45 -15.14
CA GLN A 21 -0.37 -4.25 -13.75
C GLN A 21 -0.61 -5.50 -12.89
N VAL A 22 -1.76 -6.16 -13.05
CA VAL A 22 -2.07 -7.39 -12.33
C VAL A 22 -1.07 -8.48 -12.71
N LEU A 23 -0.81 -8.69 -14.01
CA LEU A 23 0.15 -9.68 -14.48
C LEU A 23 1.55 -9.43 -13.87
N PHE A 24 2.04 -8.19 -13.89
CA PHE A 24 3.35 -7.87 -13.34
C PHE A 24 3.41 -7.99 -11.81
N ARG A 25 2.32 -7.71 -11.10
CA ARG A 25 2.22 -7.96 -9.65
C ARG A 25 2.30 -9.45 -9.33
N VAL A 26 1.61 -10.30 -10.09
CA VAL A 26 1.68 -11.77 -9.93
C VAL A 26 3.08 -12.27 -10.23
N LEU A 27 3.70 -11.83 -11.33
CA LEU A 27 5.07 -12.22 -11.68
C LEU A 27 6.07 -11.81 -10.58
N THR A 28 5.97 -10.56 -10.10
CA THR A 28 6.83 -10.05 -9.03
C THR A 28 6.64 -10.83 -7.73
N PHE A 29 5.40 -11.18 -7.39
CA PHE A 29 5.07 -12.01 -6.24
C PHE A 29 5.73 -13.39 -6.31
N LEU A 30 5.65 -14.05 -7.48
CA LEU A 30 6.27 -15.37 -7.70
C LEU A 30 7.80 -15.30 -7.65
N LEU A 31 8.41 -14.28 -8.27
CA LEU A 31 9.86 -14.10 -8.24
C LEU A 31 10.37 -13.81 -6.82
N ASN A 32 9.65 -13.00 -6.05
CA ASN A 32 9.98 -12.76 -4.64
C ASN A 32 9.87 -14.05 -3.82
N ALA A 33 8.79 -14.83 -4.00
CA ALA A 33 8.63 -16.12 -3.34
C ALA A 33 9.82 -17.06 -3.63
N PHE A 34 10.28 -17.08 -4.89
CA PHE A 34 11.46 -17.84 -5.28
C PHE A 34 12.72 -17.33 -4.57
N THR A 35 12.97 -16.01 -4.56
CA THR A 35 14.12 -15.40 -3.88
C THR A 35 14.19 -15.79 -2.40
N LEU A 36 13.05 -15.83 -1.70
CA LEU A 36 13.00 -16.18 -0.28
C LEU A 36 13.58 -17.59 0.01
N ARG A 37 13.51 -18.52 -0.94
CA ARG A 37 14.02 -19.89 -0.74
C ARG A 37 15.55 -19.99 -0.68
N PHE A 38 16.25 -18.94 -1.11
CA PHE A 38 17.71 -18.94 -1.22
C PHE A 38 18.38 -17.93 -0.29
N VAL A 39 17.61 -17.18 0.50
CA VAL A 39 18.09 -16.03 1.28
C VAL A 39 17.75 -16.24 2.77
N SER A 40 18.61 -15.72 3.66
CA SER A 40 18.37 -15.77 5.11
C SER A 40 17.41 -14.68 5.58
N LYS A 41 16.73 -14.93 6.71
CA LYS A 41 15.74 -13.99 7.28
C LYS A 41 16.39 -12.68 7.72
N GLU A 42 17.64 -12.74 8.21
CA GLU A 42 18.41 -11.58 8.64
C GLU A 42 18.74 -10.66 7.46
N LEU A 43 19.17 -11.23 6.33
CA LEU A 43 19.46 -10.47 5.12
C LEU A 43 18.20 -9.77 4.60
N ILE A 44 17.06 -10.48 4.60
CA ILE A 44 15.79 -9.91 4.17
C ILE A 44 15.34 -8.78 5.10
N GLY A 45 15.46 -8.94 6.41
CA GLY A 45 15.11 -7.89 7.36
C GLY A 45 15.93 -6.62 7.15
N VAL A 46 17.25 -6.76 6.96
CA VAL A 46 18.12 -5.62 6.67
C VAL A 46 17.73 -4.94 5.34
N VAL A 47 17.46 -5.72 4.28
CA VAL A 47 17.10 -5.17 2.97
C VAL A 47 15.73 -4.50 2.97
N ASN A 48 14.68 -5.23 3.39
CA ASN A 48 13.29 -4.79 3.24
C ASN A 48 12.89 -3.74 4.27
N VAL A 49 13.46 -3.78 5.47
CA VAL A 49 13.13 -2.79 6.51
C VAL A 49 14.16 -1.67 6.48
N ARG A 50 15.44 -1.95 6.74
CA ARG A 50 16.43 -0.89 6.96
C ARG A 50 16.89 -0.18 5.69
N LEU A 51 17.40 -0.92 4.69
CA LEU A 51 17.95 -0.31 3.46
C LEU A 51 16.84 0.28 2.58
N THR A 52 15.67 -0.36 2.55
CA THR A 52 14.49 0.18 1.87
C THR A 52 13.96 1.44 2.59
N LEU A 53 14.01 1.51 3.93
CA LEU A 53 13.67 2.74 4.65
C LEU A 53 14.64 3.88 4.32
N LEU A 54 15.95 3.62 4.26
CA LEU A 54 16.94 4.60 3.80
C LEU A 54 16.60 5.14 2.41
N TYR A 55 16.44 4.24 1.45
CA TYR A 55 16.15 4.61 0.06
C TYR A 55 14.81 5.35 -0.08
N SER A 56 13.74 4.84 0.53
CA SER A 56 12.41 5.46 0.43
C SER A 56 12.38 6.84 1.10
N THR A 57 13.01 6.99 2.27
CA THR A 57 13.10 8.28 2.98
C THR A 57 13.89 9.30 2.18
N LEU A 58 15.06 8.92 1.65
CA LEU A 58 15.90 9.76 0.79
C LEU A 58 15.09 10.25 -0.40
N VAL A 59 14.50 9.33 -1.16
CA VAL A 59 13.80 9.65 -2.40
C VAL A 59 12.54 10.48 -2.12
N PHE A 60 11.76 10.13 -1.09
CA PHE A 60 10.53 10.83 -0.74
C PHE A 60 10.77 12.27 -0.30
N LEU A 61 11.69 12.50 0.64
CA LEU A 61 12.03 13.83 1.13
C LEU A 61 12.62 14.70 0.01
N SER A 62 13.32 14.10 -0.95
CA SER A 62 13.95 14.84 -2.04
C SER A 62 12.98 15.30 -3.12
N ARG A 63 11.88 14.58 -3.37
CA ARG A 63 11.02 14.82 -4.55
C ARG A 63 9.56 15.12 -4.30
N GLU A 64 8.95 14.64 -3.21
CA GLU A 64 7.50 14.71 -3.03
C GLU A 64 6.99 16.17 -3.05
N ALA A 65 7.72 17.07 -2.40
CA ALA A 65 7.38 18.49 -2.36
C ALA A 65 7.33 19.12 -3.75
N PHE A 66 8.31 18.79 -4.59
CA PHE A 66 8.44 19.26 -5.96
C PHE A 66 7.32 18.71 -6.84
N ARG A 67 7.05 17.40 -6.75
CA ARG A 67 5.91 16.78 -7.45
C ARG A 67 4.61 17.49 -7.15
N ARG A 68 4.31 17.71 -5.87
CA ARG A 68 3.06 18.36 -5.44
C ARG A 68 2.97 19.81 -5.91
N ALA A 69 4.07 20.57 -5.83
CA ALA A 69 4.08 21.95 -6.30
C ALA A 69 3.93 22.03 -7.82
N CYS A 70 4.79 21.34 -8.58
CA CYS A 70 4.83 21.42 -10.04
C CYS A 70 3.60 20.82 -10.74
N LEU A 71 2.89 19.90 -10.09
CA LEU A 71 1.63 19.33 -10.60
C LEU A 71 0.37 20.03 -10.06
N SER A 72 0.50 20.82 -8.99
CA SER A 72 -0.58 21.67 -8.49
C SER A 72 -0.75 22.82 -9.48
N GLY A 73 -1.64 22.64 -10.46
CA GLY A 73 -1.96 23.63 -11.49
C GLY A 73 -2.42 24.95 -10.88
N GLY A 74 -1.47 25.83 -10.61
CA GLY A 74 -1.69 27.18 -10.11
C GLY A 74 -2.56 27.94 -11.10
N SER A 75 -3.79 28.19 -10.67
CA SER A 75 -4.79 29.04 -11.31
C SER A 75 -4.19 30.38 -11.78
N GLY A 76 -4.16 30.62 -13.10
CA GLY A 76 -4.15 31.96 -13.68
C GLY A 76 -2.85 32.44 -14.36
N THR A 77 -1.71 31.78 -14.19
CA THR A 77 -0.45 32.17 -14.85
C THR A 77 0.14 31.01 -15.64
N SER A 78 0.39 31.18 -16.94
CA SER A 78 1.08 30.17 -17.75
C SER A 78 2.53 30.07 -17.29
N HIS A 79 2.83 29.17 -16.36
CA HIS A 79 4.19 28.92 -15.91
C HIS A 79 5.04 28.42 -17.07
N SER A 80 6.22 29.02 -17.24
CA SER A 80 7.19 28.57 -18.25
C SER A 80 7.72 27.19 -17.86
N TRP A 81 7.54 26.20 -18.73
CA TRP A 81 8.02 24.83 -18.49
C TRP A 81 9.53 24.77 -18.20
N ARG A 82 10.31 25.73 -18.72
CA ARG A 82 11.74 25.84 -18.43
C ARG A 82 12.01 26.17 -16.96
N GLN A 83 11.26 27.07 -16.36
CA GLN A 83 11.38 27.41 -14.93
C GLN A 83 10.97 26.24 -14.03
N VAL A 84 9.94 25.49 -14.45
CA VAL A 84 9.51 24.27 -13.77
C VAL A 84 10.60 23.20 -13.82
N ILE A 85 11.23 22.98 -14.98
CA ILE A 85 12.35 22.04 -15.14
C ILE A 85 13.54 22.47 -14.28
N ASN A 86 13.92 23.74 -14.30
CA ASN A 86 15.00 24.27 -13.46
C ASN A 86 14.72 24.02 -11.96
N LEU A 87 13.48 24.20 -11.51
CA LEU A 87 13.07 23.89 -10.14
C LEU A 87 13.15 22.38 -9.85
N LEU A 88 12.68 21.53 -10.76
CA LEU A 88 12.69 20.06 -10.60
C LEU A 88 14.10 19.49 -10.53
N TRP A 89 15.08 20.10 -11.20
CA TRP A 89 16.47 19.68 -11.10
C TRP A 89 17.11 19.96 -9.74
N LEU A 90 16.51 20.80 -8.89
CA LEU A 90 16.94 20.96 -7.49
C LEU A 90 16.68 19.71 -6.63
N THR A 91 15.86 18.77 -7.11
CA THR A 91 15.66 17.47 -6.43
C THR A 91 16.96 16.67 -6.35
N LEU A 92 17.85 16.76 -7.35
CA LEU A 92 19.11 16.04 -7.40
C LEU A 92 20.14 16.51 -6.35
N PRO A 93 20.54 17.80 -6.28
CA PRO A 93 21.48 18.26 -5.24
C PRO A 93 20.89 18.08 -3.83
N LEU A 94 19.59 18.32 -3.65
CA LEU A 94 18.91 18.03 -2.38
C LEU A 94 18.98 16.54 -2.03
N GLY A 95 18.80 15.67 -3.02
CA GLY A 95 18.94 14.22 -2.89
C GLY A 95 20.35 13.77 -2.54
N VAL A 96 21.37 14.41 -3.10
CA VAL A 96 22.78 14.15 -2.71
C VAL A 96 23.03 14.57 -1.26
N CYS A 97 22.49 15.72 -0.83
CA CYS A 97 22.57 16.13 0.58
C CYS A 97 21.89 15.11 1.51
N TRP A 98 20.67 14.67 1.18
CA TRP A 98 19.98 13.64 1.96
C TRP A 98 20.67 12.28 1.92
N ALA A 99 21.21 11.89 0.77
CA ALA A 99 21.99 10.67 0.62
C ALA A 99 23.18 10.65 1.57
N ALA A 100 23.94 11.75 1.62
CA ALA A 100 25.06 11.89 2.55
C ALA A 100 24.59 11.84 4.01
N LEU A 101 23.61 12.67 4.38
CA LEU A 101 23.11 12.73 5.77
C LEU A 101 22.56 11.39 6.26
N LEU A 102 21.70 10.74 5.48
CA LEU A 102 21.08 9.48 5.86
C LEU A 102 22.06 8.30 5.80
N ALA A 103 22.98 8.27 4.82
CA ALA A 103 24.03 7.25 4.81
C ALA A 103 24.92 7.34 6.06
N CYS A 104 25.30 8.55 6.49
CA CYS A 104 26.05 8.76 7.73
C CYS A 104 25.31 8.18 8.95
N VAL A 105 23.99 8.42 9.04
CA VAL A 105 23.16 7.84 10.11
C VAL A 105 23.17 6.31 10.06
N TRP A 106 22.99 5.71 8.88
CA TRP A 106 22.95 4.25 8.72
C TRP A 106 24.29 3.55 8.95
N LEU A 107 25.40 4.27 8.70
CA LEU A 107 26.76 3.75 8.86
C LEU A 107 27.28 3.90 10.29
N TRP A 108 26.94 5.00 10.98
CA TRP A 108 27.59 5.36 12.24
C TRP A 108 26.67 5.43 13.46
N LEU A 109 25.36 5.63 13.27
CA LEU A 109 24.41 5.70 14.39
C LEU A 109 23.68 4.38 14.62
N LEU A 110 23.37 3.63 13.57
CA LEU A 110 22.62 2.38 13.66
C LEU A 110 23.52 1.19 14.02
N GLU A 111 22.91 0.18 14.64
CA GLU A 111 23.56 -1.09 14.93
C GLU A 111 24.01 -1.79 13.65
N VAL A 112 25.29 -2.13 13.56
CA VAL A 112 25.87 -2.83 12.41
C VAL A 112 25.56 -4.34 12.52
N PRO A 113 24.93 -4.96 11.50
CA PRO A 113 24.67 -6.39 11.48
C PRO A 113 25.95 -7.24 11.57
N ASP A 114 25.88 -8.43 12.16
CA ASP A 114 27.00 -9.38 12.18
C ASP A 114 27.41 -9.76 10.74
N PRO A 115 28.65 -9.46 10.31
CA PRO A 115 29.14 -9.75 8.96
C PRO A 115 29.02 -11.22 8.53
N ARG A 116 28.99 -12.17 9.48
CA ARG A 116 28.80 -13.60 9.17
C ARG A 116 27.39 -13.91 8.69
N SER A 117 26.40 -13.20 9.24
CA SER A 117 24.98 -13.37 8.89
C SER A 117 24.56 -12.48 7.71
N VAL A 118 25.11 -11.27 7.66
CA VAL A 118 24.76 -10.22 6.70
C VAL A 118 26.07 -9.57 6.21
N PRO A 119 26.70 -10.12 5.17
CA PRO A 119 27.97 -9.58 4.68
C PRO A 119 27.74 -8.29 3.88
N TYR A 120 28.75 -7.42 3.88
CA TYR A 120 28.85 -6.19 3.08
C TYR A 120 27.83 -5.09 3.40
N TYR A 121 27.46 -4.91 4.67
CA TYR A 121 26.51 -3.86 5.10
C TYR A 121 26.92 -2.43 4.73
N GLY A 122 28.14 -2.01 5.07
CA GLY A 122 28.60 -0.64 4.80
C GLY A 122 28.53 -0.24 3.31
N PRO A 123 29.13 -1.03 2.41
CA PRO A 123 29.00 -0.80 0.96
C PRO A 123 27.55 -0.81 0.48
N ALA A 124 26.70 -1.70 0.99
CA ALA A 124 25.29 -1.75 0.60
C ALA A 124 24.53 -0.46 0.97
N VAL A 125 24.79 0.14 2.14
CA VAL A 125 24.21 1.43 2.53
C VAL A 125 24.53 2.51 1.49
N VAL A 126 25.80 2.59 1.06
CA VAL A 126 26.25 3.56 0.05
C VAL A 126 25.58 3.28 -1.30
N LEU A 127 25.53 2.01 -1.74
CA LEU A 127 24.92 1.65 -3.02
C LEU A 127 23.41 1.92 -3.05
N PHE A 128 22.68 1.69 -1.95
CA PHE A 128 21.27 2.05 -1.85
C PHE A 128 21.05 3.57 -1.87
N ALA A 129 21.91 4.34 -1.21
CA ALA A 129 21.88 5.80 -1.28
C ALA A 129 22.17 6.31 -2.70
N LEU A 130 23.16 5.71 -3.38
CA LEU A 130 23.47 5.97 -4.79
C LEU A 130 22.30 5.61 -5.71
N ALA A 131 21.63 4.48 -5.48
CA ALA A 131 20.43 4.10 -6.23
C ALA A 131 19.32 5.17 -6.08
N GLY A 132 19.13 5.70 -4.87
CA GLY A 132 18.21 6.82 -4.61
C GLY A 132 18.56 8.06 -5.42
N VAL A 133 19.84 8.49 -5.42
CA VAL A 133 20.31 9.63 -6.23
C VAL A 133 20.14 9.37 -7.72
N GLN A 134 20.46 8.15 -8.18
CA GLN A 134 20.28 7.74 -9.57
C GLN A 134 18.82 7.84 -10.00
N GLU A 135 17.86 7.43 -9.16
CA GLU A 135 16.43 7.57 -9.48
C GLU A 135 15.98 9.03 -9.63
N LEU A 136 16.55 9.94 -8.84
CA LEU A 136 16.21 11.36 -8.92
C LEU A 136 16.61 12.00 -10.26
N LEU A 137 17.50 11.37 -11.04
CA LEU A 137 17.77 11.79 -12.43
C LEU A 137 16.54 11.62 -13.35
N ALA A 138 15.66 10.67 -13.06
CA ALA A 138 14.43 10.47 -13.81
C ALA A 138 13.32 11.46 -13.40
N GLU A 139 13.49 12.19 -12.30
CA GLU A 139 12.41 12.95 -11.67
C GLU A 139 11.82 14.05 -12.56
N PRO A 140 12.62 14.90 -13.25
CA PRO A 140 12.07 15.89 -14.17
C PRO A 140 11.25 15.27 -15.29
N LEU A 141 11.71 14.13 -15.83
CA LEU A 141 11.04 13.41 -16.92
C LEU A 141 9.74 12.74 -16.43
N TRP A 142 9.75 12.21 -15.21
CA TRP A 142 8.58 11.61 -14.60
C TRP A 142 7.48 12.66 -14.37
N VAL A 143 7.83 13.84 -13.86
CA VAL A 143 6.86 14.94 -13.63
C VAL A 143 6.31 15.45 -14.96
N LEU A 144 7.16 15.61 -15.98
CA LEU A 144 6.75 15.99 -17.31
C LEU A 144 5.77 14.97 -17.93
N ALA A 145 6.08 13.68 -17.79
CA ALA A 145 5.19 12.60 -18.22
C ALA A 145 3.85 12.63 -17.48
N GLN A 146 3.85 12.90 -16.18
CA GLN A 146 2.62 12.99 -15.38
C GLN A 146 1.77 14.19 -15.76
N ALA A 147 2.39 15.37 -15.92
CA ALA A 147 1.67 16.60 -16.24
C ALA A 147 1.00 16.55 -17.62
N HIS A 148 1.60 15.84 -18.58
CA HIS A 148 1.05 15.61 -19.91
C HIS A 148 0.31 14.28 -20.06
N MET A 149 -0.02 13.62 -18.95
CA MET A 149 -0.85 12.40 -18.92
C MET A 149 -0.31 11.23 -19.75
N PHE A 150 1.01 11.07 -19.82
CA PHE A 150 1.68 9.90 -20.43
C PHE A 150 1.62 8.67 -19.50
N VAL A 151 0.41 8.25 -19.13
CA VAL A 151 0.16 7.16 -18.17
C VAL A 151 0.77 5.84 -18.64
N ARG A 152 0.69 5.52 -19.95
CA ARG A 152 1.27 4.29 -20.51
C ARG A 152 2.78 4.22 -20.31
N LEU A 153 3.50 5.31 -20.57
CA LEU A 153 4.95 5.38 -20.37
C LEU A 153 5.31 5.02 -18.93
N LYS A 154 4.62 5.64 -17.97
CA LYS A 154 4.88 5.40 -16.55
C LYS A 154 4.68 3.94 -16.16
N VAL A 155 3.51 3.38 -16.51
CA VAL A 155 3.18 1.99 -16.17
C VAL A 155 4.17 1.02 -16.81
N VAL A 156 4.53 1.21 -18.07
CA VAL A 156 5.48 0.33 -18.77
C VAL A 156 6.89 0.47 -18.20
N ALA A 157 7.38 1.69 -18.01
CA ALA A 157 8.73 1.94 -17.48
C ALA A 157 8.90 1.37 -16.07
N GLU A 158 7.97 1.65 -15.16
CA GLU A 158 8.00 1.13 -13.78
C GLU A 158 7.94 -0.40 -13.76
N SER A 159 7.10 -1.00 -14.61
CA SER A 159 6.97 -2.45 -14.67
C SER A 159 8.22 -3.14 -15.24
N LEU A 160 8.78 -2.62 -16.33
CA LEU A 160 10.01 -3.17 -16.92
C LEU A 160 11.18 -3.06 -15.95
N ALA A 161 11.32 -1.93 -15.26
CA ALA A 161 12.33 -1.73 -14.24
C ALA A 161 12.18 -2.75 -13.08
N MET A 162 10.95 -2.97 -12.60
CA MET A 162 10.68 -3.97 -11.55
C MET A 162 11.01 -5.40 -12.00
N ILE A 163 10.68 -5.78 -13.23
CA ILE A 163 11.04 -7.10 -13.77
C ILE A 163 12.56 -7.24 -13.89
N ALA A 164 13.26 -6.20 -14.35
CA ALA A 164 14.73 -6.20 -14.44
C ALA A 164 15.35 -6.38 -13.05
N LYS A 165 14.84 -5.67 -12.03
CA LYS A 165 15.24 -5.84 -10.63
C LYS A 165 15.06 -7.27 -10.15
N CYS A 166 13.85 -7.82 -10.27
CA CYS A 166 13.55 -9.15 -9.76
C CYS A 166 14.35 -10.23 -10.49
N SER A 167 14.48 -10.13 -11.82
CA SER A 167 15.31 -11.05 -12.61
C SER A 167 16.77 -10.98 -12.18
N MET A 168 17.33 -9.78 -11.99
CA MET A 168 18.70 -9.60 -11.50
C MET A 168 18.88 -10.22 -10.10
N THR A 169 17.95 -9.97 -9.18
CA THR A 169 17.97 -10.60 -7.84
C THR A 169 17.98 -12.12 -7.96
N VAL A 170 17.08 -12.71 -8.74
CA VAL A 170 17.00 -14.17 -8.91
C VAL A 170 18.30 -14.74 -9.48
N VAL A 171 18.84 -14.13 -10.54
CA VAL A 171 20.09 -14.59 -11.15
C VAL A 171 21.24 -14.56 -10.15
N LEU A 172 21.42 -13.44 -9.44
CA LEU A 172 22.53 -13.26 -8.50
C LEU A 172 22.39 -14.12 -7.24
N VAL A 173 21.16 -14.31 -6.73
CA VAL A 173 20.92 -15.18 -5.57
C VAL A 173 21.22 -16.64 -5.88
N VAL A 174 20.99 -17.08 -7.12
CA VAL A 174 21.32 -18.45 -7.56
C VAL A 174 22.80 -18.61 -7.90
N SER A 175 23.42 -17.63 -8.56
CA SER A 175 24.79 -17.75 -9.06
C SER A 175 25.87 -17.33 -8.05
N ALA A 176 25.56 -16.42 -7.13
CA ALA A 176 26.53 -15.76 -6.27
C ALA A 176 25.99 -15.49 -4.86
N ARG A 177 25.44 -16.53 -4.20
CA ARG A 177 24.82 -16.42 -2.86
C ARG A 177 25.71 -15.73 -1.81
N GLU A 178 27.03 -15.92 -1.89
CA GLU A 178 28.02 -15.34 -0.97
C GLU A 178 28.10 -13.80 -1.03
N TRP A 179 27.55 -13.17 -2.08
CA TRP A 179 27.56 -11.72 -2.24
C TRP A 179 26.62 -10.99 -1.28
N GLY A 180 25.73 -11.71 -0.58
CA GLY A 180 24.82 -11.17 0.43
C GLY A 180 24.12 -9.87 -0.01
N LEU A 181 24.40 -8.75 0.67
CA LEU A 181 23.73 -7.47 0.39
C LEU A 181 24.10 -6.84 -0.95
N TYR A 182 25.23 -7.22 -1.57
CA TYR A 182 25.56 -6.72 -2.91
C TYR A 182 24.53 -7.15 -3.95
N ILE A 183 23.92 -8.33 -3.77
CA ILE A 183 22.89 -8.86 -4.68
C ILE A 183 21.72 -7.87 -4.77
N PHE A 184 21.18 -7.48 -3.61
CA PHE A 184 20.03 -6.58 -3.51
C PHE A 184 20.37 -5.14 -3.89
N SER A 185 21.61 -4.72 -3.63
CA SER A 185 22.12 -3.40 -4.00
C SER A 185 22.27 -3.28 -5.52
N ALA A 186 22.87 -4.29 -6.17
CA ALA A 186 23.00 -4.36 -7.63
C ALA A 186 21.63 -4.41 -8.31
N ALA A 187 20.71 -5.23 -7.81
CA ALA A 187 19.34 -5.28 -8.32
C ALA A 187 18.61 -3.92 -8.19
N HIS A 188 18.82 -3.17 -7.10
CA HIS A 188 18.26 -1.81 -6.96
C HIS A 188 18.89 -0.80 -7.92
N LEU A 189 20.21 -0.85 -8.16
CA LEU A 189 20.84 0.02 -9.16
C LEU A 189 20.36 -0.30 -10.58
N VAL A 190 20.12 -1.59 -10.88
CA VAL A 190 19.49 -2.01 -12.14
C VAL A 190 18.07 -1.44 -12.25
N TYR A 191 17.27 -1.53 -11.18
CA TYR A 191 15.92 -0.95 -11.15
C TYR A 191 15.92 0.54 -11.50
N THR A 192 16.69 1.34 -10.75
CA THR A 192 16.69 2.80 -10.92
C THR A 192 17.34 3.20 -12.25
N GLY A 193 18.39 2.49 -12.67
CA GLY A 193 19.02 2.69 -13.98
C GLY A 193 18.09 2.41 -15.14
N PHE A 194 17.33 1.31 -15.09
CA PHE A 194 16.36 0.97 -16.13
C PHE A 194 15.23 2.00 -16.20
N LEU A 195 14.78 2.51 -15.04
CA LEU A 195 13.77 3.56 -14.97
C LEU A 195 14.27 4.85 -15.65
N VAL A 196 15.46 5.34 -15.29
CA VAL A 196 16.09 6.51 -15.93
C VAL A 196 16.24 6.30 -17.43
N LEU A 197 16.73 5.13 -17.84
CA LEU A 197 16.93 4.79 -19.25
C LEU A 197 15.62 4.81 -20.04
N CYS A 198 14.54 4.23 -19.49
CA CYS A 198 13.23 4.21 -20.15
C CYS A 198 12.70 5.63 -20.41
N TYR A 199 12.75 6.50 -19.40
CA TYR A 199 12.32 7.88 -19.55
C TYR A 199 13.22 8.66 -20.53
N ALA A 200 14.54 8.50 -20.41
CA ALA A 200 15.49 9.16 -21.29
C ALA A 200 15.28 8.74 -22.76
N ILE A 201 15.22 7.44 -23.05
CA ILE A 201 15.00 6.92 -24.41
C ILE A 201 13.66 7.44 -24.96
N TYR A 202 12.59 7.41 -24.16
CA TYR A 202 11.29 7.88 -24.60
C TYR A 202 11.33 9.36 -24.99
N PHE A 203 11.82 10.24 -24.11
CA PHE A 203 11.82 11.68 -24.38
C PHE A 203 12.82 12.08 -25.48
N ILE A 204 13.96 11.39 -25.61
CA ILE A 204 14.89 11.60 -26.73
C ILE A 204 14.22 11.28 -28.08
N ARG A 205 13.40 10.23 -28.15
CA ARG A 205 12.68 9.86 -29.38
C ARG A 205 11.42 10.70 -29.60
N PHE A 206 10.77 11.14 -28.53
CA PHE A 206 9.52 11.89 -28.58
C PHE A 206 9.75 13.34 -28.98
N LEU A 207 10.77 14.00 -28.42
CA LEU A 207 11.11 15.38 -28.76
C LEU A 207 11.60 15.48 -30.21
N GLY A 208 10.96 16.33 -31.00
CA GLY A 208 11.21 16.46 -32.44
C GLY A 208 10.43 15.48 -33.32
N SER A 209 9.64 14.58 -32.74
CA SER A 209 8.73 13.71 -33.51
C SER A 209 7.50 14.48 -34.01
N GLU A 210 6.86 13.98 -35.08
CA GLU A 210 5.56 14.52 -35.52
C GLU A 210 4.50 14.46 -34.43
N GLU A 211 4.57 13.47 -33.54
CA GLU A 211 3.60 13.30 -32.46
C GLU A 211 3.71 14.43 -31.42
N ALA A 212 4.93 14.86 -31.09
CA ALA A 212 5.15 16.00 -30.21
C ALA A 212 4.64 17.31 -30.83
N ASN A 213 4.88 17.50 -32.14
CA ASN A 213 4.37 18.66 -32.88
C ASN A 213 2.84 18.67 -32.94
N LYS A 214 2.20 17.52 -33.21
CA LYS A 214 0.74 17.36 -33.20
C LYS A 214 0.12 17.63 -31.82
N LYS A 215 0.85 17.36 -30.75
CA LYS A 215 0.43 17.61 -29.36
C LYS A 215 0.79 19.01 -28.85
N SER A 216 1.38 19.87 -29.67
CA SER A 216 1.86 21.21 -29.29
C SER A 216 2.69 21.18 -28.00
N PHE A 217 3.60 20.22 -27.91
CA PHE A 217 4.41 20.01 -26.71
C PHE A 217 5.32 21.23 -26.44
N PRO A 218 5.46 21.69 -25.18
CA PRO A 218 6.13 22.95 -24.87
C PRO A 218 7.67 22.93 -25.05
N LEU A 219 8.27 21.75 -25.27
CA LEU A 219 9.71 21.56 -25.41
C LEU A 219 10.01 20.95 -26.78
N ASN A 220 11.06 21.43 -27.45
CA ASN A 220 11.37 21.01 -28.82
C ASN A 220 12.70 20.26 -28.93
N ARG A 221 13.66 20.53 -28.03
CA ARG A 221 14.99 19.92 -28.08
C ARG A 221 15.28 19.17 -26.79
N VAL A 222 16.09 18.11 -26.89
CA VAL A 222 16.58 17.35 -25.72
C VAL A 222 17.33 18.25 -24.73
N GLY A 223 18.03 19.26 -25.22
CA GLY A 223 18.70 20.26 -24.37
C GLY A 223 17.74 21.08 -23.50
N ASP A 224 16.47 21.22 -23.89
CA ASP A 224 15.46 21.93 -23.08
C ASP A 224 15.06 21.12 -21.83
N LEU A 225 15.43 19.84 -21.74
CA LEU A 225 15.21 19.00 -20.56
C LEU A 225 16.22 19.25 -19.44
N LEU A 226 17.32 19.96 -19.73
CA LEU A 226 18.35 20.31 -18.76
C LEU A 226 18.16 21.73 -18.25
N PRO A 227 18.72 22.06 -17.06
CA PRO A 227 18.58 23.41 -16.52
C PRO A 227 19.19 24.46 -17.44
N CYS A 228 18.39 25.45 -17.85
CA CYS A 228 18.83 26.53 -18.71
C CYS A 228 18.10 27.82 -18.37
N ARG A 229 18.82 28.95 -18.41
CA ARG A 229 18.23 30.27 -18.20
C ARG A 229 17.63 30.78 -19.51
N ALA A 230 16.34 31.11 -19.51
CA ALA A 230 15.72 31.84 -20.61
C ALA A 230 16.08 33.34 -20.52
N ALA A 231 16.29 33.99 -21.66
CA ALA A 231 16.63 35.41 -21.70
C ALA A 231 15.47 36.25 -21.12
N GLY A 232 15.78 37.08 -20.12
CA GLY A 232 14.80 37.96 -19.46
C GLY A 232 13.94 37.31 -18.37
N GLU A 233 14.01 35.99 -18.17
CA GLU A 233 13.26 35.27 -17.12
C GLU A 233 14.15 34.91 -15.92
N PRO A 234 13.59 34.83 -14.69
CA PRO A 234 14.29 34.25 -13.55
C PRO A 234 14.55 32.75 -13.80
N LEU A 235 15.64 32.23 -13.20
CA LEU A 235 16.03 30.82 -13.35
C LEU A 235 14.92 29.88 -12.84
N VAL A 236 14.27 30.25 -11.75
CA VAL A 236 13.24 29.46 -11.07
C VAL A 236 12.02 30.34 -10.84
N ASP A 237 10.85 29.73 -10.93
CA ASP A 237 9.61 30.37 -10.51
C ASP A 237 9.54 30.43 -8.98
N TRP A 238 9.67 31.63 -8.41
CA TRP A 238 9.65 31.87 -6.98
C TRP A 238 8.30 31.58 -6.32
N THR A 239 7.20 31.69 -7.06
CA THR A 239 5.87 31.33 -6.55
C THR A 239 5.79 29.82 -6.35
N LEU A 240 6.27 29.06 -7.32
CA LEU A 240 6.34 27.60 -7.27
C LEU A 240 7.36 27.10 -6.24
N ALA A 241 8.49 27.79 -6.09
CA ALA A 241 9.49 27.49 -5.06
C ALA A 241 8.93 27.68 -3.64
N ARG A 242 8.19 28.77 -3.40
CA ARG A 242 7.51 29.00 -2.10
C ARG A 242 6.46 27.93 -1.82
N LEU A 243 5.69 27.54 -2.82
CA LEU A 243 4.74 26.44 -2.70
C LEU A 243 5.43 25.10 -2.40
N THR A 244 6.54 24.82 -3.09
CA THR A 244 7.39 23.65 -2.85
C THR A 244 7.87 23.62 -1.41
N TRP A 245 8.32 24.75 -0.86
CA TRP A 245 8.75 24.83 0.54
C TRP A 245 7.63 24.50 1.54
N SER A 246 6.41 24.98 1.29
CA SER A 246 5.24 24.62 2.10
C SER A 246 4.96 23.12 2.05
N PHE A 247 5.00 22.51 0.87
CA PHE A 247 4.83 21.07 0.73
C PHE A 247 5.97 20.26 1.33
N PHE A 248 7.20 20.78 1.31
CA PHE A 248 8.36 20.13 1.92
C PHE A 248 8.18 19.93 3.43
N LYS A 249 7.70 20.97 4.13
CA LYS A 249 7.36 20.85 5.56
C LYS A 249 6.29 19.78 5.82
N GLN A 250 5.26 19.73 4.97
CA GLN A 250 4.22 18.71 5.06
C GLN A 250 4.75 17.31 4.79
N SER A 251 5.67 17.15 3.83
CA SER A 251 6.27 15.86 3.50
C SER A 251 7.05 15.28 4.67
N PHE A 252 7.76 16.10 5.46
CA PHE A 252 8.47 15.60 6.65
C PHE A 252 7.51 14.94 7.66
N LEU A 253 6.41 15.63 7.99
CA LEU A 253 5.38 15.08 8.87
C LEU A 253 4.74 13.82 8.28
N LYS A 254 4.40 13.86 6.99
CA LYS A 254 3.83 12.71 6.26
C LYS A 254 4.76 11.51 6.28
N GLN A 255 6.07 11.71 6.14
CA GLN A 255 7.06 10.63 6.17
C GLN A 255 7.07 9.94 7.54
N ILE A 256 7.10 10.70 8.63
CA ILE A 256 7.09 10.14 10.00
C ILE A 256 5.79 9.37 10.25
N LEU A 257 4.65 9.91 9.84
CA LEU A 257 3.35 9.27 10.04
C LEU A 257 3.17 8.00 9.20
N THR A 258 3.79 7.94 8.01
CA THR A 258 3.62 6.81 7.08
C THR A 258 4.61 5.68 7.35
N GLU A 259 5.87 6.02 7.59
CA GLU A 259 6.96 5.03 7.81
C GLU A 259 7.31 4.87 9.30
N GLY A 260 6.49 5.41 10.21
CA GLY A 260 6.70 5.38 11.66
C GLY A 260 7.00 3.98 12.20
N GLU A 261 6.30 2.98 11.68
CA GLU A 261 6.52 1.56 12.01
C GLU A 261 7.94 1.08 11.66
N ARG A 262 8.42 1.40 10.44
CA ARG A 262 9.79 1.05 10.03
C ARG A 262 10.85 1.86 10.77
N TYR A 263 10.55 3.11 11.13
CA TYR A 263 11.42 3.93 11.97
C TYR A 263 11.59 3.31 13.36
N VAL A 264 10.51 2.86 14.00
CA VAL A 264 10.58 2.15 15.30
C VAL A 264 11.44 0.90 15.18
N MET A 265 11.21 0.07 14.16
CA MET A 265 12.01 -1.14 13.95
C MET A 265 13.50 -0.86 13.70
N THR A 266 13.81 0.22 12.97
CA THR A 266 15.18 0.54 12.55
C THR A 266 15.99 1.25 13.62
N PHE A 267 15.40 2.24 14.31
CA PHE A 267 16.12 3.12 15.23
C PHE A 267 16.08 2.66 16.68
N LEU A 268 15.03 1.95 17.09
CA LEU A 268 14.87 1.51 18.49
C LEU A 268 15.34 0.05 18.71
N ASN A 269 15.78 -0.64 17.65
CA ASN A 269 16.25 -2.03 17.69
C ASN A 269 15.32 -2.98 18.47
N VAL A 270 14.00 -2.74 18.38
CA VAL A 270 13.00 -3.50 19.14
C VAL A 270 12.83 -4.95 18.66
N LEU A 271 13.31 -5.26 17.44
CA LEU A 271 13.23 -6.58 16.82
C LEU A 271 14.58 -6.98 16.26
N SER A 272 14.87 -8.29 16.33
CA SER A 272 16.00 -8.88 15.60
C SER A 272 15.85 -8.67 14.10
N PHE A 273 16.96 -8.64 13.36
CA PHE A 273 16.92 -8.55 11.89
C PHE A 273 16.08 -9.66 11.26
N GLY A 274 16.19 -10.89 11.76
CA GLY A 274 15.39 -12.00 11.29
C GLY A 274 13.89 -11.76 11.50
N ASP A 275 13.49 -11.30 12.68
CA ASP A 275 12.08 -11.02 12.98
C ASP A 275 11.55 -9.83 12.17
N GLN A 276 12.36 -8.81 11.91
CA GLN A 276 12.00 -7.71 11.00
C GLN A 276 11.68 -8.21 9.59
N GLY A 277 12.50 -9.14 9.07
CA GLY A 277 12.29 -9.75 7.75
C GLY A 277 11.01 -10.58 7.69
N ILE A 278 10.80 -11.46 8.68
CA ILE A 278 9.58 -12.27 8.76
C ILE A 278 8.34 -11.37 8.92
N TYR A 279 8.40 -10.37 9.80
CA TYR A 279 7.32 -9.43 10.04
C TYR A 279 6.95 -8.63 8.78
N ASP A 280 7.93 -8.06 8.05
CA ASP A 280 7.65 -7.30 6.82
C ASP A 280 6.99 -8.18 5.75
N ILE A 281 7.46 -9.42 5.58
CA ILE A 281 6.84 -10.36 4.63
C ILE A 281 5.41 -10.69 5.06
N VAL A 282 5.20 -11.06 6.33
CA VAL A 282 3.86 -11.40 6.84
C VAL A 282 2.92 -10.20 6.76
N ASN A 283 3.37 -8.99 7.08
CA ASN A 283 2.57 -7.77 6.96
C ASN A 283 2.17 -7.50 5.50
N ASN A 284 3.10 -7.68 4.56
CA ASN A 284 2.82 -7.54 3.13
C ASN A 284 1.87 -8.62 2.58
N LEU A 285 1.99 -9.86 3.06
CA LEU A 285 1.08 -10.96 2.70
C LEU A 285 -0.31 -10.77 3.30
N GLY A 286 -0.37 -10.48 4.59
CA GLY A 286 -1.63 -10.33 5.32
C GLY A 286 -2.44 -9.12 4.85
N SER A 287 -1.78 -8.01 4.50
CA SER A 287 -2.46 -6.81 3.98
C SER A 287 -3.01 -6.97 2.56
N MET A 288 -2.75 -8.08 1.85
CA MET A 288 -3.23 -8.29 0.48
C MET A 288 -4.75 -8.19 0.37
N VAL A 289 -5.48 -8.79 1.32
CA VAL A 289 -6.96 -8.71 1.34
C VAL A 289 -7.41 -7.27 1.51
N ALA A 290 -6.82 -6.54 2.45
CA ALA A 290 -7.15 -5.14 2.67
C ALA A 290 -6.87 -4.31 1.41
N ARG A 291 -5.72 -4.51 0.75
CA ARG A 291 -5.31 -3.77 -0.45
C ARG A 291 -6.15 -4.08 -1.69
N PHE A 292 -6.53 -5.35 -1.91
CA PHE A 292 -7.19 -5.78 -3.14
C PHE A 292 -8.71 -5.88 -3.05
N ILE A 293 -9.26 -6.04 -1.83
CA ILE A 293 -10.70 -6.20 -1.60
C ILE A 293 -11.26 -5.00 -0.85
N PHE A 294 -10.75 -4.71 0.35
CA PHE A 294 -11.37 -3.68 1.21
C PHE A 294 -11.13 -2.26 0.70
N LEU A 295 -9.92 -1.92 0.27
CA LEU A 295 -9.57 -0.58 -0.19
C LEU A 295 -10.40 -0.13 -1.41
N PRO A 296 -10.57 -0.92 -2.49
CA PRO A 296 -11.46 -0.53 -3.59
C PRO A 296 -12.93 -0.35 -3.18
N ILE A 297 -13.42 -1.16 -2.23
CA ILE A 297 -14.76 -1.02 -1.66
C ILE A 297 -14.85 0.31 -0.90
N GLU A 298 -13.90 0.58 -0.02
CA GLU A 298 -13.81 1.81 0.79
C GLU A 298 -13.84 3.06 -0.10
N GLU A 299 -12.99 3.14 -1.12
CA GLU A 299 -12.91 4.28 -2.04
C GLU A 299 -14.21 4.48 -2.83
N SER A 300 -14.81 3.38 -3.32
CA SER A 300 -16.05 3.43 -4.10
C SER A 300 -17.23 3.92 -3.25
N PHE A 301 -17.36 3.41 -2.03
CA PHE A 301 -18.46 3.78 -1.15
C PHE A 301 -18.25 5.12 -0.44
N TYR A 302 -17.01 5.59 -0.31
CA TYR A 302 -16.75 6.98 0.12
C TYR A 302 -17.37 7.98 -0.85
N ILE A 303 -17.16 7.77 -2.16
CA ILE A 303 -17.75 8.63 -3.20
C ILE A 303 -19.28 8.56 -3.17
N PHE A 304 -19.83 7.37 -2.91
CA PHE A 304 -21.28 7.19 -2.75
C PHE A 304 -21.81 8.01 -1.57
N PHE A 305 -21.28 7.81 -0.37
CA PHE A 305 -21.74 8.52 0.83
C PHE A 305 -21.56 10.03 0.70
N ALA A 306 -20.44 10.49 0.12
CA ALA A 306 -20.19 11.91 -0.09
C ALA A 306 -21.15 12.58 -1.09
N LYS A 307 -21.83 11.81 -1.94
CA LYS A 307 -22.86 12.31 -2.87
C LYS A 307 -24.27 12.27 -2.29
N VAL A 308 -24.55 11.27 -1.44
CA VAL A 308 -25.88 11.05 -0.86
C VAL A 308 -26.08 11.89 0.41
N LEU A 309 -25.01 12.11 1.18
CA LEU A 309 -25.07 12.84 2.44
C LEU A 309 -24.63 14.30 2.26
N GLU A 310 -25.29 15.21 2.97
CA GLU A 310 -24.82 16.57 3.13
C GLU A 310 -23.88 16.68 4.35
N ARG A 311 -22.62 17.04 4.09
CA ARG A 311 -21.58 17.17 5.13
C ARG A 311 -22.01 18.11 6.26
N GLY A 312 -21.78 17.67 7.50
CA GLY A 312 -22.01 18.47 8.70
C GLY A 312 -23.49 18.72 9.03
N ARG A 313 -24.43 18.08 8.35
CA ARG A 313 -25.86 18.21 8.64
C ARG A 313 -26.39 17.03 9.44
N ALA A 314 -27.27 17.34 10.39
CA ALA A 314 -27.96 16.33 11.17
C ALA A 314 -28.94 15.51 10.31
N VAL A 315 -29.20 14.28 10.72
CA VAL A 315 -30.11 13.35 10.01
C VAL A 315 -31.52 13.94 9.80
N LYS A 316 -32.05 14.70 10.76
CA LYS A 316 -33.42 15.27 10.68
C LYS A 316 -33.56 16.40 9.66
N SER A 317 -32.47 17.07 9.30
CA SER A 317 -32.48 18.21 8.36
C SER A 317 -32.15 17.81 6.93
N GLN A 318 -32.01 16.52 6.66
CA GLN A 318 -31.73 15.96 5.35
C GLN A 318 -32.93 15.19 4.79
N LYS A 319 -32.90 14.89 3.50
CA LYS A 319 -33.92 14.06 2.85
C LYS A 319 -33.92 12.67 3.47
N GLN A 320 -35.07 12.29 4.05
CA GLN A 320 -35.16 11.03 4.80
C GLN A 320 -34.98 9.80 3.89
N GLU A 321 -35.30 9.91 2.60
CA GLU A 321 -35.04 8.86 1.60
C GLU A 321 -33.53 8.62 1.42
N ASP A 322 -32.75 9.69 1.23
CA ASP A 322 -31.29 9.61 1.04
C ASP A 322 -30.61 9.03 2.29
N ILE A 323 -31.04 9.44 3.49
CA ILE A 323 -30.53 8.87 4.74
C ILE A 323 -30.90 7.38 4.86
N ALA A 324 -32.12 6.99 4.50
CA ALA A 324 -32.53 5.60 4.54
C ALA A 324 -31.66 4.72 3.64
N ILE A 325 -31.38 5.18 2.42
CA ILE A 325 -30.49 4.49 1.48
C ILE A 325 -29.07 4.42 2.06
N ALA A 326 -28.53 5.53 2.56
CA ALA A 326 -27.19 5.55 3.15
C ALA A 326 -27.06 4.59 4.35
N ALA A 327 -28.08 4.53 5.21
CA ALA A 327 -28.10 3.63 6.36
C ALA A 327 -28.18 2.15 5.94
N ASP A 328 -29.03 1.80 4.96
CA ASP A 328 -29.15 0.43 4.46
C ASP A 328 -27.86 -0.06 3.78
N VAL A 329 -27.25 0.82 2.96
CA VAL A 329 -25.95 0.55 2.34
C VAL A 329 -24.87 0.37 3.39
N LEU A 330 -24.80 1.25 4.41
CA LEU A 330 -23.82 1.11 5.49
C LEU A 330 -24.02 -0.20 6.27
N GLU A 331 -25.26 -0.58 6.59
CA GLU A 331 -25.57 -1.85 7.27
C GLU A 331 -25.09 -3.05 6.45
N CYS A 332 -25.41 -3.07 5.16
CA CYS A 332 -25.01 -4.15 4.25
C CYS A 332 -23.49 -4.22 4.07
N LEU A 333 -22.80 -3.08 3.97
CA LEU A 333 -21.35 -3.04 3.83
C LEU A 333 -20.63 -3.50 5.09
N LEU A 334 -21.05 -3.03 6.26
CA LEU A 334 -20.50 -3.48 7.54
C LEU A 334 -20.65 -5.00 7.67
N LYS A 335 -21.81 -5.54 7.29
CA LYS A 335 -22.04 -6.98 7.31
C LYS A 335 -21.15 -7.71 6.31
N LEU A 336 -21.03 -7.20 5.09
CA LEU A 336 -20.17 -7.79 4.05
C LEU A 336 -18.72 -7.93 4.53
N VAL A 337 -18.13 -6.82 4.97
CA VAL A 337 -16.71 -6.79 5.35
C VAL A 337 -16.46 -7.56 6.65
N LEU A 338 -17.43 -7.57 7.59
CA LEU A 338 -17.34 -8.38 8.80
C LEU A 338 -17.34 -9.87 8.46
N VAL A 339 -18.26 -10.34 7.60
CA VAL A 339 -18.32 -11.77 7.22
C VAL A 339 -17.04 -12.19 6.51
N ILE A 340 -16.53 -11.39 5.58
CA ILE A 340 -15.24 -11.66 4.91
C ILE A 340 -14.10 -11.69 5.93
N GLY A 341 -14.04 -10.70 6.83
CA GLY A 341 -13.03 -10.62 7.88
C GLY A 341 -13.06 -11.84 8.82
N LEU A 342 -14.24 -12.28 9.25
CA LEU A 342 -14.43 -13.44 10.13
C LEU A 342 -13.99 -14.75 9.44
N ILE A 343 -14.34 -14.93 8.17
CA ILE A 343 -13.85 -16.07 7.37
C ILE A 343 -12.33 -16.06 7.34
N ILE A 344 -11.70 -14.91 7.05
CA ILE A 344 -10.24 -14.81 7.01
C ILE A 344 -9.63 -15.07 8.39
N THR A 345 -10.23 -14.60 9.48
CA THR A 345 -9.73 -14.88 10.82
C THR A 345 -9.76 -16.38 11.13
N VAL A 346 -10.86 -17.08 10.84
CA VAL A 346 -11.03 -18.50 11.13
C VAL A 346 -10.11 -19.37 10.27
N PHE A 347 -10.16 -19.19 8.94
CA PHE A 347 -9.36 -20.00 8.03
C PHE A 347 -7.89 -19.56 8.01
N GLY A 348 -7.62 -18.26 8.07
CA GLY A 348 -6.27 -17.73 8.15
C GLY A 348 -5.50 -18.28 9.35
N TYR A 349 -6.17 -18.52 10.49
CA TYR A 349 -5.53 -19.12 11.65
C TYR A 349 -4.97 -20.53 11.36
N ALA A 350 -5.82 -21.44 10.89
CA ALA A 350 -5.47 -22.84 10.65
C ALA A 350 -4.55 -23.05 9.43
N PHE A 351 -4.64 -22.17 8.43
CA PHE A 351 -3.88 -22.29 7.19
C PHE A 351 -2.58 -21.47 7.18
N SER A 352 -2.28 -20.72 8.25
CA SER A 352 -1.10 -19.83 8.31
C SER A 352 0.22 -20.57 8.08
N HIS A 353 0.42 -21.71 8.77
CA HIS A 353 1.66 -22.48 8.61
C HIS A 353 1.81 -23.00 7.18
N LEU A 354 0.77 -23.64 6.64
CA LEU A 354 0.78 -24.18 5.27
C LEU A 354 1.01 -23.08 4.22
N ALA A 355 0.33 -21.94 4.35
CA ALA A 355 0.46 -20.83 3.41
C ALA A 355 1.89 -20.27 3.37
N LEU A 356 2.52 -20.09 4.54
CA LEU A 356 3.90 -19.63 4.65
C LEU A 356 4.90 -20.66 4.13
N ASP A 357 4.66 -21.95 4.39
CA ASP A 357 5.53 -23.02 3.90
C ASP A 357 5.49 -23.14 2.37
N ILE A 358 4.32 -23.00 1.76
CA ILE A 358 4.19 -22.95 0.29
C ILE A 358 4.95 -21.76 -0.28
N TYR A 359 4.80 -20.59 0.34
CA TYR A 359 5.35 -19.34 -0.17
C TYR A 359 6.88 -19.23 0.03
N GLY A 360 7.34 -19.25 1.28
CA GLY A 360 8.75 -19.04 1.63
C GLY A 360 9.48 -20.28 2.17
N GLY A 361 8.81 -21.43 2.30
CA GLY A 361 9.38 -22.63 2.90
C GLY A 361 9.67 -22.47 4.40
N SER A 362 10.61 -23.28 4.90
CA SER A 362 11.04 -23.29 6.30
C SER A 362 11.51 -21.93 6.81
N LEU A 363 11.96 -21.03 5.93
CA LEU A 363 12.30 -19.65 6.28
C LEU A 363 11.14 -18.92 7.00
N LEU A 364 9.91 -19.15 6.53
CA LEU A 364 8.71 -18.49 7.05
C LEU A 364 7.82 -19.40 7.88
N SER A 365 7.81 -20.72 7.59
CA SER A 365 6.99 -21.66 8.35
C SER A 365 7.63 -22.05 9.69
N SER A 366 8.96 -21.92 9.84
CA SER A 366 9.62 -22.09 11.13
C SER A 366 9.68 -20.78 11.95
N GLY A 367 9.66 -20.90 13.27
CA GLY A 367 9.79 -19.75 14.17
C GLY A 367 8.50 -18.92 14.31
N THR A 368 8.62 -17.59 14.24
CA THR A 368 7.55 -16.63 14.58
C THR A 368 6.52 -16.43 13.45
N GLY A 369 6.83 -16.84 12.22
CA GLY A 369 6.01 -16.57 11.03
C GLY A 369 4.56 -17.05 11.12
N PRO A 370 4.27 -18.33 11.45
CA PRO A 370 2.89 -18.81 11.55
C PRO A 370 2.08 -18.06 12.61
N THR A 371 2.67 -17.80 13.77
CA THR A 371 2.01 -17.04 14.84
C THR A 371 1.72 -15.60 14.42
N LEU A 372 2.65 -14.96 13.70
CA LEU A 372 2.44 -13.62 13.15
C LEU A 372 1.27 -13.60 12.16
N LEU A 373 1.20 -14.54 11.22
CA LEU A 373 0.14 -14.56 10.22
C LEU A 373 -1.22 -14.93 10.85
N ARG A 374 -1.24 -15.75 11.90
CA ARG A 374 -2.44 -16.01 12.72
C ARG A 374 -2.95 -14.73 13.38
N CYS A 375 -2.08 -13.98 14.06
CA CYS A 375 -2.43 -12.69 14.65
C CYS A 375 -2.86 -11.67 13.58
N TYR A 376 -2.17 -11.66 12.44
CA TYR A 376 -2.52 -10.78 11.33
C TYR A 376 -3.91 -11.12 10.75
N SER A 377 -4.29 -12.40 10.72
CA SER A 377 -5.63 -12.81 10.26
C SER A 377 -6.75 -12.23 11.15
N CYS A 378 -6.50 -12.03 12.44
CA CYS A 378 -7.38 -11.25 13.32
C CYS A 378 -7.32 -9.75 13.02
N TYR A 379 -6.12 -9.22 12.74
CA TYR A 379 -5.94 -7.81 12.37
C TYR A 379 -6.71 -7.43 11.08
N VAL A 380 -6.80 -8.33 10.10
CA VAL A 380 -7.59 -8.13 8.87
C VAL A 380 -9.07 -7.84 9.17
N LEU A 381 -9.65 -8.46 10.19
CA LEU A 381 -11.03 -8.16 10.62
C LEU A 381 -11.16 -6.71 11.09
N LEU A 382 -10.18 -6.21 11.85
CA LEU A 382 -10.17 -4.81 12.30
C LEU A 382 -10.01 -3.85 11.12
N LEU A 383 -9.11 -4.14 10.18
CA LEU A 383 -8.95 -3.35 8.95
C LEU A 383 -10.26 -3.28 8.16
N ALA A 384 -10.97 -4.40 8.04
CA ALA A 384 -12.24 -4.49 7.33
C ALA A 384 -13.30 -3.54 7.92
N VAL A 385 -13.50 -3.60 9.24
CA VAL A 385 -14.48 -2.77 9.95
C VAL A 385 -14.06 -1.30 9.99
N ASN A 386 -12.76 -1.04 10.22
CA ASN A 386 -12.24 0.32 10.24
C ASN A 386 -12.47 1.03 8.90
N GLY A 387 -12.10 0.42 7.77
CA GLY A 387 -12.24 1.04 6.44
C GLY A 387 -13.66 1.53 6.16
N ILE A 388 -14.68 0.68 6.34
CA ILE A 388 -16.08 1.06 6.08
C ILE A 388 -16.62 2.10 7.08
N THR A 389 -16.33 1.94 8.38
CA THR A 389 -16.82 2.89 9.39
C THR A 389 -16.20 4.27 9.20
N GLU A 390 -14.90 4.33 8.94
CA GLU A 390 -14.17 5.59 8.77
C GLU A 390 -14.51 6.27 7.44
N CYS A 391 -14.67 5.52 6.36
CA CYS A 391 -15.17 6.01 5.07
C CYS A 391 -16.52 6.75 5.20
N PHE A 392 -17.49 6.15 5.89
CA PHE A 392 -18.77 6.82 6.15
C PHE A 392 -18.60 8.08 7.00
N VAL A 393 -17.82 7.99 8.08
CA VAL A 393 -17.60 9.11 9.00
C VAL A 393 -16.97 10.29 8.28
N PHE A 394 -15.93 10.08 7.45
CA PHE A 394 -15.30 11.14 6.67
C PHE A 394 -16.21 11.75 5.61
N ALA A 395 -17.16 10.99 5.07
CA ALA A 395 -18.16 11.50 4.14
C ALA A 395 -19.22 12.36 4.85
N ALA A 396 -19.57 12.04 6.10
CA ALA A 396 -20.60 12.73 6.87
C ALA A 396 -20.10 13.96 7.64
N MET A 397 -18.87 13.94 8.14
CA MET A 397 -18.31 15.00 8.98
C MET A 397 -18.19 16.36 8.26
N SER A 398 -18.43 17.43 9.01
CA SER A 398 -18.08 18.80 8.65
C SER A 398 -16.57 19.02 8.61
N GLN A 399 -16.13 20.11 7.97
CA GLN A 399 -14.70 20.47 7.93
C GLN A 399 -14.09 20.59 9.33
N ALA A 400 -14.80 21.25 10.27
CA ALA A 400 -14.32 21.43 11.64
C ALA A 400 -14.19 20.10 12.40
N GLU A 401 -15.10 19.14 12.17
CA GLU A 401 -15.01 17.80 12.76
C GLU A 401 -13.85 17.00 12.15
N VAL A 402 -13.63 17.10 10.84
CA VAL A 402 -12.48 16.48 10.16
C VAL A 402 -11.17 17.03 10.72
N ASP A 403 -11.05 18.35 10.90
CA ASP A 403 -9.84 18.97 11.46
C ASP A 403 -9.59 18.54 12.91
N LYS A 404 -10.65 18.44 13.72
CA LYS A 404 -10.56 17.89 15.08
C LYS A 404 -10.15 16.41 15.05
N TYR A 405 -10.71 15.61 14.14
CA TYR A 405 -10.36 14.20 14.01
C TYR A 405 -8.93 14.00 13.51
N ASN A 406 -8.41 14.89 12.64
CA ASN A 406 -7.00 14.87 12.23
C ASN A 406 -6.06 15.04 13.44
N LEU A 407 -6.42 15.87 14.42
CA LEU A 407 -5.66 15.99 15.67
C LEU A 407 -5.74 14.71 16.51
N VAL A 408 -6.91 14.06 16.56
CA VAL A 408 -7.08 12.75 17.22
C VAL A 408 -6.24 11.68 16.53
N MET A 409 -6.24 11.62 15.20
CA MET A 409 -5.39 10.68 14.43
C MET A 409 -3.90 10.89 14.71
N LEU A 410 -3.46 12.15 14.86
CA LEU A 410 -2.08 12.44 15.27
C LEU A 410 -1.79 11.88 16.67
N ALA A 411 -2.68 12.08 17.64
CA ALA A 411 -2.53 11.53 18.98
C ALA A 411 -2.53 9.99 18.99
N LEU A 412 -3.40 9.36 18.21
CA LEU A 412 -3.44 7.90 18.02
C LEU A 412 -2.15 7.38 17.38
N SER A 413 -1.58 8.12 16.43
CA SER A 413 -0.29 7.76 15.80
C SER A 413 0.86 7.82 16.80
N VAL A 414 0.92 8.85 17.66
CA VAL A 414 1.92 8.94 18.74
C VAL A 414 1.73 7.82 19.76
N SER A 415 0.48 7.54 20.15
CA SER A 415 0.13 6.44 21.04
C SER A 415 0.58 5.09 20.44
N PHE A 416 0.33 4.86 19.15
CA PHE A 416 0.78 3.68 18.43
C PHE A 416 2.30 3.49 18.48
N LEU A 417 3.10 4.54 18.31
CA LEU A 417 4.56 4.44 18.42
C LEU A 417 4.99 3.98 19.83
N PHE A 418 4.37 4.53 20.88
CA PHE A 418 4.63 4.14 22.26
C PHE A 418 4.20 2.69 22.55
N LEU A 419 2.97 2.32 22.14
CA LEU A 419 2.46 0.96 22.29
C LEU A 419 3.31 -0.05 21.52
N SER A 420 3.77 0.31 20.32
CA SER A 420 4.64 -0.55 19.50
C SER A 420 5.95 -0.83 20.23
N TYR A 421 6.58 0.17 20.83
CA TYR A 421 7.77 -0.04 21.64
C TYR A 421 7.50 -0.98 22.82
N TRP A 422 6.46 -0.71 23.60
CA TRP A 422 6.16 -1.47 24.82
C TRP A 422 5.70 -2.91 24.55
N LEU A 423 4.76 -3.12 23.61
CA LEU A 423 4.25 -4.45 23.28
C LEU A 423 5.30 -5.29 22.56
N THR A 424 6.16 -4.68 21.76
CA THR A 424 7.26 -5.42 21.10
C THR A 424 8.27 -5.93 22.12
N TRP A 425 8.55 -5.16 23.17
CA TRP A 425 9.38 -5.65 24.28
C TRP A 425 8.76 -6.87 24.98
N TRP A 426 7.43 -6.93 25.10
CA TRP A 426 6.73 -8.02 25.77
C TRP A 426 6.52 -9.27 24.88
N ALA A 427 6.13 -9.09 23.63
CA ALA A 427 5.68 -10.18 22.74
C ALA A 427 6.41 -10.22 21.38
N GLY A 428 7.56 -9.53 21.26
CA GLY A 428 8.34 -9.47 20.03
C GLY A 428 7.53 -8.95 18.85
N SER A 429 7.72 -9.54 17.67
CA SER A 429 7.06 -9.12 16.43
C SER A 429 5.54 -9.24 16.49
N VAL A 430 5.00 -10.17 17.29
CA VAL A 430 3.56 -10.30 17.54
C VAL A 430 3.04 -9.09 18.30
N GLY A 431 3.82 -8.60 19.27
CA GLY A 431 3.52 -7.38 20.01
C GLY A 431 3.34 -6.16 19.10
N PHE A 432 4.11 -6.09 18.01
CA PHE A 432 3.97 -5.05 17.00
C PHE A 432 2.61 -5.12 16.27
N ILE A 433 2.17 -6.32 15.87
CA ILE A 433 0.83 -6.52 15.29
C ILE A 433 -0.26 -6.15 16.30
N LEU A 434 -0.08 -6.50 17.58
CA LEU A 434 -1.04 -6.15 18.64
C LEU A 434 -1.14 -4.64 18.85
N ALA A 435 -0.03 -3.89 18.78
CA ALA A 435 -0.06 -2.43 18.82
C ALA A 435 -0.89 -1.84 17.66
N ASN A 436 -0.72 -2.40 16.46
CA ASN A 436 -1.55 -2.05 15.29
C ASN A 436 -3.03 -2.40 15.51
N CYS A 437 -3.33 -3.57 16.12
CA CYS A 437 -4.70 -3.96 16.46
C CYS A 437 -5.34 -2.98 17.45
N LEU A 438 -4.61 -2.55 18.48
CA LEU A 438 -5.11 -1.59 19.47
C LEU A 438 -5.35 -0.21 18.83
N ASN A 439 -4.43 0.24 17.98
CA ASN A 439 -4.60 1.48 17.23
C ASN A 439 -5.85 1.44 16.34
N MET A 440 -6.05 0.36 15.58
CA MET A 440 -7.28 0.18 14.78
C MET A 440 -8.52 0.04 15.65
N GLY A 441 -8.44 -0.62 16.80
CA GLY A 441 -9.54 -0.73 17.77
C GLY A 441 -10.01 0.63 18.28
N LEU A 442 -9.09 1.53 18.62
CA LEU A 442 -9.40 2.90 19.05
C LEU A 442 -10.05 3.71 17.91
N ARG A 443 -9.55 3.57 16.68
CA ARG A 443 -10.15 4.21 15.50
C ARG A 443 -11.57 3.71 15.23
N ILE A 444 -11.78 2.39 15.28
CA ILE A 444 -13.12 1.79 15.17
C ILE A 444 -14.03 2.33 16.27
N LEU A 445 -13.59 2.34 17.53
CA LEU A 445 -14.40 2.86 18.63
C LEU A 445 -14.84 4.31 18.37
N HIS A 446 -13.91 5.18 17.97
CA HIS A 446 -14.25 6.56 17.62
C HIS A 446 -15.30 6.63 16.49
N SER A 447 -15.10 5.89 15.40
CA SER A 447 -16.02 5.86 14.26
C SER A 447 -17.40 5.31 14.65
N LEU A 448 -17.46 4.26 15.47
CA LEU A 448 -18.71 3.68 15.97
C LEU A 448 -19.46 4.66 16.87
N LEU A 449 -18.76 5.37 17.75
CA LEU A 449 -19.37 6.41 18.60
C LEU A 449 -19.96 7.54 17.74
N TYR A 450 -19.26 7.96 16.70
CA TYR A 450 -19.77 8.97 15.76
C TYR A 450 -21.02 8.47 15.03
N ILE A 451 -20.99 7.28 14.43
CA ILE A 451 -22.13 6.69 13.71
C ILE A 451 -23.32 6.52 14.66
N HIS A 452 -23.09 6.04 15.88
CA HIS A 452 -24.14 5.90 16.89
C HIS A 452 -24.79 7.26 17.19
N HIS A 453 -23.98 8.29 17.48
CA HIS A 453 -24.47 9.63 17.76
C HIS A 453 -25.21 10.25 16.56
N TYR A 454 -24.73 10.01 15.34
CA TYR A 454 -25.34 10.50 14.11
C TYR A 454 -26.75 9.95 13.91
N PHE A 455 -26.97 8.65 14.19
CA PHE A 455 -28.26 7.98 14.01
C PHE A 455 -29.12 7.88 15.29
N GLN A 456 -28.64 8.32 16.46
CA GLN A 456 -29.30 8.09 17.77
C GLN A 456 -30.76 8.56 17.85
N PHE A 457 -31.09 9.66 17.16
CA PHE A 457 -32.44 10.25 17.13
C PHE A 457 -33.21 9.92 15.86
N SER A 458 -32.80 8.87 15.15
CA SER A 458 -33.40 8.40 13.92
C SER A 458 -33.93 6.96 14.09
N GLN A 459 -34.74 6.50 13.14
CA GLN A 459 -35.27 5.13 13.13
C GLN A 459 -34.24 4.09 12.65
N TRP A 460 -33.17 4.52 11.99
CA TRP A 460 -32.20 3.63 11.34
C TRP A 460 -31.09 3.21 12.30
N LYS A 461 -30.66 1.95 12.20
CA LYS A 461 -29.63 1.36 13.08
C LYS A 461 -28.58 0.59 12.27
N PRO A 462 -27.78 1.26 11.44
CA PRO A 462 -26.86 0.60 10.51
C PRO A 462 -25.78 -0.25 11.19
N LEU A 463 -25.45 0.03 12.45
CA LEU A 463 -24.51 -0.77 13.24
C LEU A 463 -24.98 -2.21 13.49
N ARG A 464 -26.26 -2.53 13.22
CA ARG A 464 -26.75 -3.93 13.19
C ARG A 464 -26.01 -4.80 12.18
N GLY A 465 -25.40 -4.20 11.15
CA GLY A 465 -24.55 -4.90 10.20
C GLY A 465 -23.36 -5.62 10.87
N LEU A 466 -22.94 -5.15 12.05
CA LEU A 466 -21.86 -5.77 12.83
C LEU A 466 -22.31 -7.01 13.64
N LEU A 467 -23.58 -7.38 13.58
CA LEU A 467 -24.15 -8.54 14.26
C LEU A 467 -24.43 -9.65 13.23
N PRO A 468 -23.53 -10.64 13.07
CA PRO A 468 -23.77 -11.79 12.23
C PRO A 468 -24.83 -12.71 12.85
N SER A 469 -25.51 -13.49 12.01
CA SER A 469 -26.49 -14.48 12.48
C SER A 469 -25.86 -15.55 13.39
N PRO A 470 -26.56 -16.03 14.44
CA PRO A 470 -26.03 -17.07 15.33
C PRO A 470 -25.65 -18.36 14.61
N LEU A 471 -26.38 -18.74 13.56
CA LEU A 471 -26.08 -19.92 12.75
C LEU A 471 -24.77 -19.74 11.97
N LEU A 472 -24.48 -18.54 11.46
CA LEU A 472 -23.20 -18.25 10.81
C LEU A 472 -22.04 -18.31 11.82
N LEU A 473 -22.22 -17.76 13.02
CA LEU A 473 -21.22 -17.87 14.09
C LEU A 473 -20.97 -19.33 14.49
N LEU A 474 -22.03 -20.15 14.58
CA LEU A 474 -21.90 -21.59 14.84
C LEU A 474 -21.14 -22.29 13.71
N ALA A 475 -21.50 -22.02 12.44
CA ALA A 475 -20.81 -22.60 11.28
C ALA A 475 -19.32 -22.24 11.24
N LEU A 476 -18.98 -20.98 11.55
CA LEU A 476 -17.60 -20.50 11.67
C LEU A 476 -16.86 -21.16 12.84
N ALA A 477 -17.49 -21.30 14.01
CA ALA A 477 -16.90 -21.94 15.17
C ALA A 477 -16.62 -23.42 14.91
N VAL A 478 -17.59 -24.16 14.35
CA VAL A 478 -17.42 -25.56 13.97
C VAL A 478 -16.32 -25.69 12.92
N SER A 479 -16.32 -24.85 11.89
CA SER A 479 -15.28 -24.87 10.86
C SER A 479 -13.91 -24.57 11.45
N GLY A 480 -13.79 -23.63 12.38
CA GLY A 480 -12.54 -23.30 13.05
C GLY A 480 -11.99 -24.45 13.89
N VAL A 481 -12.85 -25.17 14.62
CA VAL A 481 -12.44 -26.38 15.36
C VAL A 481 -11.99 -27.47 14.38
N VAL A 482 -12.78 -27.73 13.34
CA VAL A 482 -12.46 -28.77 12.34
C VAL A 482 -11.14 -28.47 11.62
N THR A 483 -10.91 -27.23 11.20
CA THR A 483 -9.67 -26.84 10.50
C THR A 483 -8.47 -26.81 11.44
N ALA A 484 -8.62 -26.41 12.70
CA ALA A 484 -7.54 -26.46 13.70
C ALA A 484 -7.15 -27.91 14.04
N VAL A 485 -8.12 -28.81 14.21
CA VAL A 485 -7.85 -30.25 14.37
C VAL A 485 -7.22 -30.83 13.10
N SER A 486 -7.70 -30.42 11.93
CA SER A 486 -7.11 -30.83 10.66
C SER A 486 -5.66 -30.36 10.50
N GLU A 487 -5.32 -29.17 10.98
CA GLU A 487 -3.95 -28.65 10.99
C GLU A 487 -3.07 -29.54 11.89
N SER A 488 -3.50 -29.80 13.13
CA SER A 488 -2.70 -30.58 14.07
C SER A 488 -2.51 -32.05 13.67
N VAL A 489 -3.46 -32.64 12.94
CA VAL A 489 -3.40 -34.04 12.50
C VAL A 489 -2.68 -34.21 11.15
N PHE A 490 -2.94 -33.31 10.18
CA PHE A 490 -2.49 -33.52 8.79
C PHE A 490 -1.39 -32.56 8.33
N CYS A 491 -1.13 -31.46 9.03
CA CYS A 491 -0.10 -30.47 8.66
C CYS A 491 1.13 -30.58 9.60
N CYS A 492 2.37 -30.38 9.15
CA CYS A 492 2.82 -30.23 7.76
C CYS A 492 4.09 -31.02 7.40
N ASP A 493 4.60 -31.86 8.30
CA ASP A 493 5.86 -32.60 8.09
C ASP A 493 5.65 -33.95 7.38
N SER A 494 4.41 -34.42 7.30
CA SER A 494 4.07 -35.77 6.84
C SER A 494 3.83 -35.89 5.31
N GLY A 495 4.37 -34.96 4.53
CA GLY A 495 4.34 -34.98 3.05
C GLY A 495 3.13 -34.31 2.37
N TRP A 496 3.18 -34.19 1.04
CA TRP A 496 2.19 -33.44 0.25
C TRP A 496 0.78 -34.03 0.26
N LEU A 497 0.63 -35.36 0.38
CA LEU A 497 -0.68 -35.99 0.41
C LEU A 497 -1.51 -35.51 1.61
N LEU A 498 -0.93 -35.46 2.81
CA LEU A 498 -1.64 -35.00 4.01
C LEU A 498 -1.89 -33.49 3.98
N ARG A 499 -0.99 -32.71 3.37
CA ARG A 499 -1.25 -31.29 3.09
C ARG A 499 -2.46 -31.09 2.17
N LEU A 500 -2.61 -31.92 1.14
CA LEU A 500 -3.78 -31.89 0.25
C LEU A 500 -5.06 -32.29 0.99
N VAL A 501 -5.00 -33.26 1.92
CA VAL A 501 -6.13 -33.62 2.78
C VAL A 501 -6.55 -32.43 3.64
N HIS A 502 -5.59 -31.73 4.28
CA HIS A 502 -5.89 -30.51 5.04
C HIS A 502 -6.55 -29.42 4.19
N ILE A 503 -6.05 -29.19 2.97
CA ILE A 503 -6.67 -28.27 2.00
C ILE A 503 -8.10 -28.70 1.66
N ALA A 504 -8.35 -29.99 1.44
CA ALA A 504 -9.67 -30.51 1.12
C ALA A 504 -10.65 -30.32 2.30
N VAL A 505 -10.23 -30.58 3.54
CA VAL A 505 -11.04 -30.32 4.74
C VAL A 505 -11.37 -28.84 4.87
N GLY A 506 -10.41 -27.96 4.60
CA GLY A 506 -10.62 -26.52 4.54
C GLY A 506 -11.65 -26.11 3.48
N ALA A 507 -11.53 -26.65 2.26
CA ALA A 507 -12.44 -26.33 1.16
C ALA A 507 -13.89 -26.76 1.46
N VAL A 508 -14.09 -27.95 2.03
CA VAL A 508 -15.42 -28.42 2.44
C VAL A 508 -15.99 -27.55 3.57
N SER A 509 -15.17 -27.21 4.57
CA SER A 509 -15.60 -26.34 5.68
C SER A 509 -15.96 -24.94 5.19
N LEU A 510 -15.17 -24.37 4.28
CA LEU A 510 -15.43 -23.08 3.66
C LEU A 510 -16.73 -23.10 2.86
N LEU A 511 -16.97 -24.15 2.07
CA LEU A 511 -18.23 -24.31 1.35
C LEU A 511 -19.42 -24.36 2.32
N GLY A 512 -19.29 -25.07 3.45
CA GLY A 512 -20.30 -25.10 4.51
C GLY A 512 -20.61 -23.71 5.08
N VAL A 513 -19.58 -22.90 5.37
CA VAL A 513 -19.73 -21.51 5.81
C VAL A 513 -20.39 -20.65 4.74
N LEU A 514 -19.99 -20.78 3.47
CA LEU A 514 -20.60 -20.04 2.37
C LEU A 514 -22.08 -20.40 2.20
N VAL A 515 -22.46 -21.67 2.34
CA VAL A 515 -23.86 -22.09 2.35
C VAL A 515 -24.60 -21.48 3.54
N ALA A 516 -24.01 -21.45 4.74
CA ALA A 516 -24.61 -20.79 5.90
C ALA A 516 -24.86 -19.31 5.64
N VAL A 517 -23.88 -18.58 5.07
CA VAL A 517 -24.04 -17.17 4.64
C VAL A 517 -25.19 -17.06 3.63
N LEU A 518 -25.26 -17.96 2.65
CA LEU A 518 -26.31 -17.92 1.63
C LEU A 518 -27.73 -18.11 2.20
N LEU A 519 -27.86 -18.92 3.26
CA LEU A 519 -29.13 -19.21 3.89
C LEU A 519 -29.56 -18.15 4.91
N THR A 520 -28.62 -17.59 5.68
CA THR A 520 -28.94 -16.68 6.79
C THR A 520 -28.86 -15.21 6.40
N GLU A 521 -27.99 -14.84 5.46
CA GLU A 521 -27.69 -13.45 5.11
C GLU A 521 -28.33 -13.01 3.80
N THR A 522 -29.63 -13.28 3.65
CA THR A 522 -30.40 -13.03 2.41
C THR A 522 -30.35 -11.57 1.93
N ARG A 523 -30.40 -10.60 2.86
CA ARG A 523 -30.25 -9.16 2.53
C ARG A 523 -28.89 -8.83 1.94
N LEU A 524 -27.83 -9.37 2.54
CA LEU A 524 -26.46 -9.17 2.07
C LEU A 524 -26.28 -9.70 0.64
N ILE A 525 -26.81 -10.89 0.35
CA ILE A 525 -26.76 -11.50 -0.99
C ILE A 525 -27.49 -10.64 -2.01
N GLY A 526 -28.67 -10.11 -1.63
CA GLY A 526 -29.42 -9.17 -2.46
C GLY A 526 -28.60 -7.93 -2.80
N PHE A 527 -27.93 -7.34 -1.80
CA PHE A 527 -27.04 -6.20 -1.97
C PHE A 527 -25.85 -6.51 -2.91
N VAL A 528 -25.14 -7.62 -2.67
CA VAL A 528 -23.99 -8.02 -3.52
C VAL A 528 -24.42 -8.25 -4.97
N ARG A 529 -25.55 -8.93 -5.19
CA ARG A 529 -26.07 -9.24 -6.53
C ARG A 529 -26.51 -7.98 -7.30
N THR A 530 -27.06 -7.00 -6.60
CA THR A 530 -27.62 -5.79 -7.23
C THR A 530 -26.59 -4.68 -7.40
N GLN A 531 -25.70 -4.48 -6.43
CA GLN A 531 -24.79 -3.33 -6.37
C GLN A 531 -23.35 -3.67 -6.78
N LEU A 532 -22.85 -4.88 -6.49
CA LEU A 532 -21.44 -5.25 -6.74
C LEU A 532 -21.24 -6.11 -8.00
N LEU A 533 -22.25 -6.87 -8.44
CA LEU A 533 -22.20 -7.73 -9.63
C LEU A 533 -23.15 -7.28 -10.77
N PRO A 534 -23.14 -6.01 -11.23
CA PRO A 534 -24.08 -5.54 -12.25
C PRO A 534 -23.87 -6.14 -13.65
N GLN A 535 -22.82 -6.95 -13.88
CA GLN A 535 -22.47 -7.47 -15.22
C GLN A 535 -23.39 -8.57 -15.76
N TYR A 536 -24.33 -9.12 -14.98
CA TYR A 536 -25.18 -10.23 -15.46
C TYR A 536 -26.59 -9.83 -15.94
N ARG A 537 -26.95 -8.54 -15.95
CA ARG A 537 -28.33 -8.11 -16.29
C ARG A 537 -28.48 -7.27 -17.57
N LYS A 538 -27.39 -6.99 -18.31
CA LYS A 538 -27.44 -6.23 -19.58
C LYS A 538 -27.45 -7.09 -20.85
N LYS A 539 -27.79 -8.39 -20.79
CA LYS A 539 -27.81 -9.27 -21.97
C LYS A 539 -29.16 -9.90 -22.34
N HIS A 540 -30.26 -9.49 -21.72
CA HIS A 540 -31.60 -9.84 -22.18
C HIS A 540 -32.57 -8.68 -21.94
N THR A 541 -32.54 -7.71 -22.85
CA THR A 541 -33.69 -6.90 -23.28
C THR A 541 -33.37 -6.38 -24.66
#